data_AF-A0A0L6VJV6-F1
#
_entry.id   AF-A0A0L6VJV6-F1
#
_cell.length_a   1.000
_cell.length_b   1.000
_cell.length_c   1.000
_cell.angle_alpha   90.00
_cell.angle_beta   90.00
_cell.angle_gamma   90.00
#
_symmetry.space_group_name_H-M   'P 1'
#
loop_
_entity.id
_entity.type
_entity.pdbx_description
1 polymer ?
#
loop_
_entity_poly.entity_id
_entity_poly.type
_entity_poly.pdbx_seq_one_letter_code
_entity_poly.pdbx_strand_id
1 'polypeptide(L)'
;MQHGLYKFLSTSSPRADPTKLEEYNDKKIRVVGILYLCMGEINHQRFIKSTNAEDPAAIWKALMDYYESNSIQNQSIVYQEFLALEYKKSVSTFLDELDACLRAMSAVGLVPSLSKPNSPQISPPPKKFCTPSDHSH
;
A
#
# COMPACT_ATOMS: atom_id res chain seq x y z
N MET A 1 3.04 -12.39 19.31
CA MET A 1 4.28 -11.85 18.68
C MET A 1 5.42 -11.98 19.67
N GLN A 2 6.56 -12.58 19.30
CA GLN A 2 7.72 -12.66 20.19
C GLN A 2 8.27 -11.26 20.47
N HIS A 3 8.00 -10.76 21.68
CA HIS A 3 8.21 -9.37 22.08
C HIS A 3 9.71 -9.00 21.98
N GLY A 4 10.06 -8.16 20.99
CA GLY A 4 11.38 -7.56 20.86
C GLY A 4 12.19 -7.93 19.62
N LEU A 5 11.73 -8.86 18.77
CA LEU A 5 12.42 -9.19 17.50
C LEU A 5 12.16 -8.16 16.38
N TYR A 6 11.06 -7.40 16.45
CA TYR A 6 10.72 -6.39 15.44
C TYR A 6 11.79 -5.31 15.25
N LYS A 7 12.59 -5.01 16.28
CA LYS A 7 13.68 -4.00 16.20
C LYS A 7 14.74 -4.34 15.15
N PHE A 8 14.91 -5.63 14.84
CA PHE A 8 15.83 -6.11 13.81
C PHE A 8 15.30 -5.89 12.38
N LEU A 9 14.03 -5.48 12.22
CA LEU A 9 13.46 -5.07 10.93
C LEU A 9 13.80 -3.60 10.59
N SER A 10 14.25 -2.81 11.56
CA SER A 10 14.45 -1.37 11.41
C SER A 10 15.88 -0.90 11.66
N THR A 11 16.73 -1.71 12.29
CA THR A 11 18.10 -1.32 12.65
C THR A 11 19.10 -2.43 12.37
N SER A 12 20.23 -2.06 11.74
CA SER A 12 21.33 -2.98 11.39
C SER A 12 22.62 -2.67 12.17
N SER A 13 22.52 -2.03 13.36
CA SER A 13 23.71 -1.56 14.07
C SER A 13 24.35 -2.67 14.93
N PRO A 14 25.61 -3.07 14.68
CA PRO A 14 26.31 -4.07 15.48
C PRO A 14 26.65 -3.54 16.87
N ARG A 15 26.65 -4.44 17.88
CA ARG A 15 27.16 -4.11 19.23
C ARG A 15 28.66 -4.35 19.33
N ALA A 16 29.34 -3.50 20.10
CA ALA A 16 30.80 -3.51 20.30
C ALA A 16 31.33 -4.59 21.26
N ASP A 17 30.46 -5.29 21.99
CA ASP A 17 30.80 -6.31 22.98
C ASP A 17 30.64 -7.72 22.37
N PRO A 18 31.68 -8.59 22.38
CA PRO A 18 31.67 -9.90 21.71
C PRO A 18 30.50 -10.80 22.10
N THR A 19 30.18 -10.93 23.39
CA THR A 19 29.06 -11.78 23.84
C THR A 19 27.71 -11.20 23.40
N LYS A 20 27.60 -9.87 23.41
CA LYS A 20 26.40 -9.20 22.91
C LYS A 20 26.30 -9.22 21.38
N LEU A 21 27.40 -9.44 20.67
CA LEU A 21 27.45 -9.56 19.22
C LEU A 21 26.97 -10.94 18.76
N GLU A 22 27.41 -12.01 19.41
CA GLU A 22 26.93 -13.38 19.12
C GLU A 22 25.42 -13.49 19.36
N GLU A 23 24.94 -13.06 20.53
CA GLU A 23 23.50 -13.01 20.81
C GLU A 23 22.71 -12.14 19.82
N TYR A 24 23.32 -11.07 19.32
CA TYR A 24 22.70 -10.19 18.33
C TYR A 24 22.57 -10.91 16.99
N ASN A 25 23.62 -11.60 16.54
CA ASN A 25 23.63 -12.36 15.29
C ASN A 25 22.63 -13.53 15.34
N ASP A 26 22.55 -14.27 16.45
CA ASP A 26 21.56 -15.34 16.62
C ASP A 26 20.13 -14.83 16.48
N LYS A 27 19.84 -13.68 17.12
CA LYS A 27 18.53 -13.04 17.01
C LYS A 27 18.27 -12.56 15.58
N LYS A 28 19.28 -12.03 14.90
CA LYS A 28 19.18 -11.59 13.49
C LYS A 28 18.85 -12.76 12.57
N ILE A 29 19.58 -13.87 12.67
CA ILE A 29 19.35 -15.11 11.90
C ILE A 29 17.95 -15.64 12.17
N ARG A 30 17.50 -15.62 13.43
CA ARG A 30 16.14 -16.03 13.79
C ARG A 30 15.08 -15.18 13.07
N VAL A 31 15.25 -13.86 13.00
CA VAL A 31 14.31 -12.98 12.27
C VAL A 31 14.32 -13.29 10.78
N VAL A 32 15.48 -13.50 10.17
CA VAL A 32 15.58 -13.92 8.76
C VAL A 32 14.81 -15.22 8.52
N GLY A 33 14.98 -16.23 9.39
CA GLY A 33 14.24 -17.48 9.29
C GLY A 33 12.72 -17.31 9.40
N ILE A 34 12.26 -16.43 10.29
CA ILE A 34 10.82 -16.09 10.40
C ILE A 34 10.33 -15.42 9.11
N LEU A 35 11.09 -14.46 8.59
CA LEU A 35 10.74 -13.78 7.33
C LEU A 35 10.64 -14.78 6.17
N TYR A 36 11.59 -15.70 6.06
CA TYR A 36 11.58 -16.77 5.06
C TYR A 36 10.29 -17.60 5.14
N LEU A 37 9.96 -18.08 6.34
CA LEU A 37 8.75 -18.88 6.57
C LEU A 37 7.47 -18.11 6.22
N CYS A 38 7.41 -16.81 6.51
CA CYS A 38 6.24 -15.98 6.25
C CYS A 38 6.08 -15.61 4.77
N MET A 39 7.17 -15.33 4.04
CA MET A 39 7.07 -14.83 2.66
C MET A 39 6.84 -15.93 1.62
N GLY A 40 7.27 -17.16 1.91
CA GLY A 40 7.21 -18.29 0.98
C GLY A 40 8.20 -18.21 -0.19
N GLU A 41 8.26 -19.27 -0.98
CA GLU A 41 9.33 -19.49 -1.97
C GLU A 41 9.34 -18.46 -3.12
N ILE A 42 8.17 -18.06 -3.60
CA ILE A 42 8.04 -17.12 -4.73
C ILE A 42 8.62 -15.75 -4.36
N ASN A 43 8.24 -15.23 -3.18
CA ASN A 43 8.73 -13.95 -2.70
C ASN A 43 10.21 -14.05 -2.30
N HIS A 44 10.63 -15.19 -1.76
CA HIS A 44 12.03 -15.44 -1.47
C HIS A 44 12.91 -15.28 -2.72
N GLN A 45 12.58 -15.97 -3.81
CA GLN A 45 13.34 -15.89 -5.07
C GLN A 45 13.35 -14.47 -5.66
N ARG A 46 12.30 -13.68 -5.42
CA ARG A 46 12.16 -12.32 -5.94
C ARG A 46 12.98 -11.30 -5.14
N PHE A 47 12.98 -11.38 -3.82
CA PHE A 47 13.50 -10.32 -2.94
C PHE A 47 14.81 -10.66 -2.24
N ILE A 48 15.12 -11.94 -2.07
CA ILE A 48 16.37 -12.38 -1.42
C ILE A 48 17.49 -12.49 -2.45
N LYS A 49 18.58 -11.80 -2.17
CA LYS A 49 19.83 -11.77 -2.94
C LYS A 49 20.98 -12.07 -1.99
N SER A 50 22.12 -12.50 -2.53
CA SER A 50 23.34 -12.72 -1.73
C SER A 50 23.73 -11.50 -0.90
N THR A 51 23.41 -10.29 -1.35
CA THR A 51 23.73 -9.03 -0.67
C THR A 51 22.80 -8.67 0.49
N ASN A 52 21.62 -9.30 0.62
CA ASN A 52 20.66 -9.01 1.70
C ASN A 52 20.20 -10.24 2.49
N ALA A 53 20.62 -11.46 2.12
CA ALA A 53 20.12 -12.71 2.68
C ALA A 53 20.25 -12.82 4.21
N GLU A 54 21.24 -12.17 4.81
CA GLU A 54 21.48 -12.18 6.25
C GLU A 54 21.04 -10.88 6.95
N ASP A 55 20.40 -9.96 6.24
CA ASP A 55 19.94 -8.68 6.78
C ASP A 55 18.40 -8.59 6.79
N PRO A 56 17.75 -8.89 7.93
CA PRO A 56 16.29 -8.86 8.02
C PRO A 56 15.72 -7.47 7.81
N ALA A 57 16.45 -6.38 8.08
CA ALA A 57 15.99 -5.03 7.81
C ALA A 57 16.01 -4.73 6.31
N ALA A 58 17.06 -5.16 5.60
CA ALA A 58 17.13 -5.01 4.14
C ALA A 58 16.07 -5.86 3.42
N ILE A 59 15.81 -7.07 3.91
CA ILE A 59 14.74 -7.95 3.41
C ILE A 59 13.37 -7.32 3.64
N TRP A 60 13.11 -6.87 4.87
CA TRP A 60 11.85 -6.21 5.21
C TRP A 60 11.61 -4.97 4.35
N LYS A 61 12.65 -4.14 4.18
CA LYS A 61 12.58 -2.96 3.30
C LYS A 61 12.25 -3.35 1.85
N ALA A 62 12.89 -4.38 1.30
CA ALA A 62 12.62 -4.81 -0.07
C ALA A 62 11.16 -5.28 -0.27
N LEU A 63 10.58 -5.95 0.72
CA LEU A 63 9.16 -6.33 0.71
C LEU A 63 8.26 -5.10 0.74
N MET A 64 8.48 -4.19 1.69
CA MET A 64 7.67 -2.98 1.86
C MET A 64 7.76 -2.08 0.61
N ASP A 65 8.97 -1.84 0.10
CA ASP A 65 9.18 -1.04 -1.11
C ASP A 65 8.45 -1.60 -2.33
N TYR A 66 8.27 -2.93 -2.42
CA TYR A 66 7.55 -3.58 -3.50
C TYR A 66 6.02 -3.48 -3.31
N TYR A 67 5.52 -3.90 -2.16
CA TYR A 67 4.08 -4.01 -1.92
C TYR A 67 3.41 -2.66 -1.65
N GLU A 68 4.14 -1.70 -1.07
CA GLU A 68 3.68 -0.31 -0.91
C GLU A 68 4.12 0.58 -2.08
N SER A 69 4.66 -0.02 -3.16
CA SER A 69 5.05 0.75 -4.33
C SER A 69 3.84 1.43 -4.96
N ASN A 70 3.94 2.74 -5.20
CA ASN A 70 2.98 3.48 -6.02
C ASN A 70 3.17 3.26 -7.53
N SER A 71 3.84 2.17 -7.93
CA SER A 71 3.97 1.82 -9.35
C SER A 71 2.60 1.56 -9.96
N ILE A 72 2.42 1.95 -11.23
CA ILE A 72 1.17 1.74 -11.97
C ILE A 72 0.78 0.25 -11.97
N GLN A 73 1.76 -0.65 -12.07
CA GLN A 73 1.51 -2.09 -12.04
C GLN A 73 0.93 -2.54 -10.69
N ASN A 74 1.50 -2.10 -9.57
CA ASN A 74 1.01 -2.46 -8.24
C ASN A 74 -0.38 -1.86 -7.97
N GLN A 75 -0.56 -0.59 -8.34
CA GLN A 75 -1.87 0.07 -8.29
C GLN A 75 -2.92 -0.68 -9.11
N SER A 76 -2.58 -1.12 -10.33
CA SER A 76 -3.47 -1.89 -11.19
C SER A 76 -3.90 -3.21 -10.55
N ILE A 77 -2.98 -3.94 -9.92
CA ILE A 77 -3.28 -5.21 -9.23
C ILE A 77 -4.24 -4.96 -8.07
N VAL A 78 -3.92 -4.01 -7.18
CA VAL A 78 -4.76 -3.70 -6.00
C VAL A 78 -6.14 -3.20 -6.41
N TYR A 79 -6.24 -2.40 -7.48
CA TYR A 79 -7.52 -1.94 -7.99
C TYR A 79 -8.37 -3.08 -8.58
N GLN A 80 -7.74 -4.02 -9.29
CA GLN A 80 -8.43 -5.20 -9.82
C GLN A 80 -8.96 -6.10 -8.69
N GLU A 81 -8.20 -6.28 -7.60
CA GLU A 81 -8.67 -7.01 -6.42
C GLU A 81 -9.88 -6.33 -5.77
N PHE A 82 -9.87 -5.00 -5.67
CA PHE A 82 -11.02 -4.24 -5.19
C PHE A 82 -12.26 -4.41 -6.08
N LEU A 83 -12.09 -4.36 -7.41
CA LEU A 83 -13.21 -4.58 -8.34
C LEU A 83 -13.77 -6.01 -8.29
N ALA A 84 -12.94 -6.99 -7.93
CA ALA A 84 -13.33 -8.38 -7.76
C ALA A 84 -14.00 -8.66 -6.39
N LEU A 85 -14.09 -7.66 -5.50
CA LEU A 85 -14.73 -7.82 -4.21
C LEU A 85 -16.26 -7.95 -4.39
N GLU A 86 -16.76 -9.15 -4.17
CA GLU A 86 -18.19 -9.46 -4.19
C GLU A 86 -18.78 -9.54 -2.78
N TYR A 87 -20.08 -9.27 -2.66
CA TYR A 87 -20.80 -9.43 -1.40
C TYR A 87 -20.65 -10.86 -0.85
N LYS A 88 -20.30 -10.96 0.44
CA LYS A 88 -20.18 -12.23 1.14
C LYS A 88 -21.45 -12.58 1.89
N LYS A 89 -21.56 -13.82 2.35
CA LYS A 89 -22.76 -14.34 3.04
C LYS A 89 -23.19 -13.52 4.27
N SER A 90 -22.28 -12.77 4.89
CA SER A 90 -22.57 -11.87 6.01
C SER A 90 -22.08 -10.46 5.74
N VAL A 91 -22.87 -9.48 6.19
CA VAL A 91 -22.50 -8.05 6.14
C VAL A 91 -21.20 -7.80 6.90
N SER A 92 -21.01 -8.42 8.07
CA SER A 92 -19.78 -8.24 8.87
C SER A 92 -18.54 -8.64 8.09
N THR A 93 -18.54 -9.86 7.53
CA THR A 93 -17.40 -10.38 6.76
C THR A 93 -17.14 -9.51 5.53
N PHE A 94 -18.19 -9.08 4.84
CA PHE A 94 -18.05 -8.18 3.69
C PHE A 94 -17.45 -6.83 4.08
N LEU A 95 -17.86 -6.23 5.21
CA LEU A 95 -17.31 -4.97 5.69
C LEU A 95 -15.85 -5.09 6.12
N ASP A 96 -15.46 -6.21 6.75
CA ASP A 96 -14.07 -6.47 7.13
C ASP A 96 -13.17 -6.59 5.89
N GLU A 97 -13.63 -7.32 4.85
CA GLU A 97 -12.92 -7.45 3.58
C GLU A 97 -12.87 -6.11 2.81
N LEU A 98 -13.97 -5.33 2.83
CA LEU A 98 -14.01 -4.00 2.23
C LEU A 98 -13.02 -3.04 2.90
N ASP A 99 -12.96 -3.02 4.24
CA ASP A 99 -11.98 -2.21 4.98
C ASP A 99 -10.54 -2.60 4.62
N ALA A 100 -10.27 -3.90 4.52
CA ALA A 100 -8.95 -4.40 4.12
C ALA A 100 -8.56 -3.96 2.70
N CYS A 101 -9.47 -4.07 1.72
CA CYS A 101 -9.23 -3.62 0.35
C CYS A 101 -9.03 -2.09 0.27
N LEU A 102 -9.82 -1.30 1.01
CA LEU A 102 -9.65 0.16 1.05
C LEU A 102 -8.31 0.59 1.64
N ARG A 103 -7.85 -0.10 2.69
CA ARG A 103 -6.49 0.12 3.24
C ARG A 103 -5.42 -0.22 2.23
N ALA A 104 -5.55 -1.33 1.50
CA ALA A 104 -4.60 -1.72 0.47
C ALA A 104 -4.55 -0.68 -0.67
N MET A 105 -5.70 -0.21 -1.14
CA MET A 105 -5.78 0.89 -2.13
C MET A 105 -5.09 2.16 -1.62
N SER A 106 -5.37 2.56 -0.38
CA SER A 106 -4.74 3.74 0.22
C SER A 106 -3.21 3.57 0.34
N ALA A 107 -2.73 2.38 0.69
CA ALA A 107 -1.30 2.10 0.85
C ALA A 107 -0.51 2.26 -0.46
N VAL A 108 -1.16 2.01 -1.61
CA VAL A 108 -0.58 2.21 -2.95
C VAL A 108 -0.93 3.56 -3.58
N GLY A 109 -1.44 4.50 -2.79
CA GLY A 109 -1.75 5.86 -3.24
C GLY A 109 -3.05 6.00 -4.06
N LEU A 110 -3.87 4.96 -4.12
CA LEU A 110 -5.21 5.02 -4.70
C LEU A 110 -6.20 5.49 -3.63
N VAL A 111 -6.37 6.80 -3.51
CA VAL A 111 -7.40 7.37 -2.64
C VAL A 111 -8.70 7.48 -3.45
N PRO A 112 -9.80 6.83 -3.04
CA PRO A 112 -11.11 7.14 -3.57
C PRO A 112 -11.38 8.60 -3.25
N SER A 113 -11.24 9.48 -4.24
CA SER A 113 -11.71 10.85 -4.07
C SER A 113 -13.22 10.75 -3.93
N LEU A 114 -13.71 11.00 -2.70
CA LEU A 114 -15.08 11.45 -2.53
C LEU A 114 -15.20 12.66 -3.43
N SER A 115 -15.94 12.52 -4.53
CA SER A 115 -16.32 13.65 -5.35
C SER A 115 -16.80 14.73 -4.40
N LYS A 116 -16.20 15.91 -4.47
CA LYS A 116 -16.77 17.09 -3.80
C LYS A 116 -18.25 17.10 -4.19
N PRO A 117 -19.19 17.24 -3.24
CA PRO A 117 -20.60 17.32 -3.59
C PRO A 117 -20.73 18.39 -4.67
N ASN A 118 -21.28 17.99 -5.81
CA ASN A 118 -21.43 18.85 -6.98
C ASN A 118 -21.96 20.20 -6.51
N SER A 119 -21.14 21.25 -6.58
CA SER A 119 -21.65 22.60 -6.51
C SER A 119 -22.70 22.70 -7.63
N PRO A 120 -23.95 23.13 -7.34
CA PRO A 120 -24.96 23.26 -8.38
C PRO A 120 -24.40 24.18 -9.47
N GLN A 121 -24.20 23.62 -10.66
CA GLN A 121 -23.92 24.39 -11.87
C GLN A 121 -25.16 25.24 -12.12
N ILE A 122 -25.14 26.49 -11.65
CA ILE A 122 -26.12 27.49 -12.04
C ILE A 122 -25.80 27.81 -13.50
N SER A 123 -26.56 27.20 -14.41
CA SER A 123 -26.52 27.55 -15.83
C SER A 123 -26.68 29.06 -15.98
N PRO A 124 -25.81 29.74 -16.76
CA PRO A 124 -26.00 31.16 -17.00
C PRO A 124 -27.35 31.39 -17.71
N PRO A 125 -28.08 32.47 -17.37
CA PRO A 125 -29.38 32.73 -17.97
C PRO A 125 -29.24 32.89 -19.49
N PRO A 126 -30.26 32.46 -20.27
CA PRO A 126 -30.22 32.56 -21.70
C PRO A 126 -30.04 34.02 -22.13
N LYS A 127 -29.08 34.26 -23.03
CA LYS A 127 -28.88 35.58 -23.64
C LYS A 127 -30.19 35.99 -24.31
N LYS A 128 -30.79 37.09 -23.85
CA LYS A 128 -31.91 37.73 -24.54
C LYS A 128 -31.43 38.10 -25.94
N PHE A 129 -32.03 37.50 -26.97
CA PHE A 129 -31.85 37.92 -28.35
C PHE A 129 -32.46 39.32 -28.49
N CYS A 130 -31.63 40.33 -28.73
CA CYS A 130 -32.10 41.63 -29.22
C CYS A 130 -32.51 41.46 -30.68
N THR A 131 -33.80 41.59 -30.97
CA THR A 131 -34.30 41.79 -32.33
C THR A 131 -33.93 43.20 -32.79
N PRO A 132 -33.43 43.40 -34.02
CA PRO A 132 -33.27 44.74 -34.57
C PRO A 132 -34.65 45.32 -34.82
N SER A 133 -34.91 46.47 -34.21
CA SER A 133 -36.09 47.28 -34.46
C SER A 133 -35.94 47.96 -35.82
N ASP A 134 -37.00 47.88 -36.63
CA ASP A 134 -37.19 48.67 -37.85
C ASP A 134 -36.85 50.14 -37.60
N HIS A 135 -36.03 50.74 -38.47
CA HIS A 135 -36.16 52.14 -38.81
C HIS A 135 -35.73 52.41 -40.26
N SER A 136 -36.72 52.85 -41.01
CA SER A 136 -36.66 53.49 -42.33
C SER A 136 -35.75 54.71 -42.34
N HIS A 137 -35.06 54.93 -43.46
CA HIS A 137 -35.10 56.19 -44.19
C HIS A 137 -34.61 56.00 -45.64
#